data_AF-A0AAV1R2H1-F1
#
_entry.id   AF-A0AAV1R2H1-F1
#
_cell.length_a   1.000
_cell.length_b   1.000
_cell.length_c   1.000
_cell.angle_alpha   90.00
_cell.angle_beta   90.00
_cell.angle_gamma   90.00
#
_symmetry.space_group_name_H-M   'P 1'
#
loop_
_entity.id
_entity.type
_entity.pdbx_description
1 polymer ?
#
loop_
_entity_poly.entity_id
_entity_poly.type
_entity_poly.pdbx_seq_one_letter_code
_entity_poly.pdbx_strand_id
1 'polypeptide(L)'
;MDSYSPLLQKTRVPQPSLQKFAVISIFSKLRSASSYLDPDSETGREAISQCLRSGSPAVVDQSVREFCRLVLDSRLDLSRALLELQSALEGSDAKFVGLFVKALGFLVRVGFERNHGSSRFASIENHPFVKVLSSRTEVQSELVQQVLLFLGHNRRLGTVEICEFLRPFLNFSILRMPFSNSSSSLFARQLISSMASFCCSFPDEAIPVLKLLIGCLKHVPHNNSDVSVFA
;
A
#
# COMPACT_ATOMS: atom_id res chain seq x y z
N MET A 1 20.45 -3.93 -28.78
CA MET A 1 20.94 -4.64 -27.59
C MET A 1 20.20 -4.08 -26.38
N ASP A 2 19.68 -4.96 -25.50
CA ASP A 2 19.00 -4.53 -24.28
C ASP A 2 19.97 -3.80 -23.34
N SER A 3 19.82 -2.48 -23.23
CA SER A 3 20.72 -1.60 -22.47
C SER A 3 20.77 -1.92 -20.97
N TYR A 4 19.78 -2.67 -20.47
CA TYR A 4 19.66 -3.11 -19.08
C TYR A 4 20.21 -4.52 -18.84
N SER A 5 20.35 -5.36 -19.88
CA SER A 5 20.69 -6.78 -19.75
C SER A 5 21.99 -7.03 -18.95
N PRO A 6 23.12 -6.32 -19.19
CA PRO A 6 24.33 -6.50 -18.38
C PRO A 6 24.13 -6.18 -16.89
N LEU A 7 23.27 -5.21 -16.56
CA LEU A 7 22.98 -4.85 -15.18
C LEU A 7 22.03 -5.86 -14.54
N LEU A 8 21.03 -6.35 -15.28
CA LEU A 8 20.12 -7.40 -14.84
C LEU A 8 20.85 -8.74 -14.62
N GLN A 9 21.92 -9.02 -15.36
CA GLN A 9 22.79 -10.16 -15.05
C GLN A 9 23.55 -9.95 -13.74
N LYS A 10 24.04 -8.72 -13.48
CA LYS A 10 24.73 -8.39 -12.22
C LYS A 10 23.81 -8.51 -10.99
N THR A 11 22.50 -8.31 -11.11
CA THR A 11 21.57 -8.53 -9.98
C THR A 11 21.45 -10.01 -9.58
N ARG A 12 21.86 -10.95 -10.45
CA ARG A 12 21.83 -12.40 -10.16
C ARG A 12 23.08 -12.90 -9.43
N VAL A 13 24.14 -12.09 -9.37
CA VAL A 13 25.36 -12.42 -8.62
C VAL A 13 25.03 -12.41 -7.12
N PRO A 14 25.35 -13.45 -6.34
CA PRO A 14 24.98 -13.57 -4.93
C PRO A 14 25.84 -12.69 -3.99
N GLN A 15 26.08 -11.44 -4.40
CA GLN A 15 26.81 -10.43 -3.63
C GLN A 15 25.93 -9.19 -3.42
N PRO A 16 25.37 -8.97 -2.22
CA PRO A 16 24.38 -7.93 -1.97
C PRO A 16 24.81 -6.51 -2.38
N SER A 17 26.08 -6.15 -2.20
CA SER A 17 26.59 -4.83 -2.59
C SER A 17 26.56 -4.63 -4.11
N LEU A 18 26.99 -5.64 -4.89
CA LEU A 18 26.92 -5.60 -6.35
C LEU A 18 25.48 -5.59 -6.86
N GLN A 19 24.61 -6.37 -6.22
CA GLN A 19 23.19 -6.39 -6.54
C GLN A 19 22.56 -5.01 -6.37
N LYS A 20 22.79 -4.36 -5.22
CA LYS A 20 22.30 -3.01 -4.95
C LYS A 20 22.86 -1.99 -5.93
N PHE A 21 24.16 -2.05 -6.22
CA PHE A 21 24.79 -1.16 -7.20
C PHE A 21 24.18 -1.32 -8.60
N ALA A 22 23.92 -2.56 -9.03
CA ALA A 22 23.29 -2.85 -10.30
C ALA A 22 21.87 -2.27 -10.38
N VAL A 23 21.06 -2.45 -9.33
CA VAL A 23 19.72 -1.85 -9.23
C VAL A 23 19.79 -0.33 -9.30
N ILE A 24 20.64 0.31 -8.49
CA ILE A 24 20.82 1.77 -8.50
C ILE A 24 21.19 2.25 -9.91
N SER A 25 22.07 1.53 -10.61
CA SER A 25 22.49 1.85 -11.97
C SER A 25 21.35 1.73 -12.99
N ILE A 26 20.49 0.71 -12.86
CA ILE A 26 19.29 0.54 -13.70
C ILE A 26 18.37 1.74 -13.50
N PHE A 27 18.03 2.07 -12.25
CA PHE A 27 17.11 3.17 -11.95
C PHE A 27 17.69 4.56 -12.24
N SER A 28 19.02 4.72 -12.12
CA SER A 28 19.70 5.95 -12.57
C SER A 28 19.58 6.13 -14.08
N LYS A 29 19.71 5.05 -14.86
CA LYS A 29 19.47 5.08 -16.32
C LYS A 29 18.00 5.40 -16.62
N LEU A 30 17.05 4.74 -15.96
CA LEU A 30 15.62 5.03 -16.13
C LEU A 30 15.29 6.51 -15.86
N ARG A 31 15.92 7.13 -14.85
CA ARG A 31 15.72 8.54 -14.49
C ARG A 31 16.32 9.52 -15.50
N SER A 32 17.41 9.16 -16.16
CA SER A 32 18.20 10.04 -17.05
C SER A 32 17.99 9.76 -18.55
N ALA A 33 17.31 8.68 -18.89
CA ALA A 33 17.09 8.23 -20.26
C ALA A 33 16.12 9.14 -21.04
N SER A 34 16.35 9.20 -22.35
CA SER A 34 15.38 9.66 -23.36
C SER A 34 14.27 8.61 -23.58
N SER A 35 13.24 8.98 -24.34
CA SER A 35 11.95 8.26 -24.47
C SER A 35 12.01 6.77 -24.81
N TYR A 36 13.12 6.24 -25.32
CA TYR A 36 13.26 4.82 -25.69
C TYR A 36 13.81 3.93 -24.56
N LEU A 37 14.32 4.51 -23.46
CA LEU A 37 14.82 3.79 -22.28
C LEU A 37 14.20 4.29 -20.97
N ASP A 38 13.22 5.18 -21.06
CA ASP A 38 12.54 5.74 -19.89
C ASP A 38 11.69 4.66 -19.16
N PRO A 39 11.10 4.98 -18.01
CA PRO A 39 10.27 4.03 -17.29
C PRO A 39 9.07 3.54 -18.09
N ASP A 40 8.53 4.31 -19.03
CA ASP A 40 7.34 3.99 -19.83
C ASP A 40 7.66 3.11 -21.05
N SER A 41 8.91 3.08 -21.49
CA SER A 41 9.40 2.22 -22.54
C SER A 41 9.24 0.73 -22.19
N GLU A 42 9.09 -0.13 -23.21
CA GLU A 42 8.96 -1.57 -23.02
C GLU A 42 10.16 -2.17 -22.26
N THR A 43 11.36 -1.78 -22.65
CA THR A 43 12.59 -2.27 -21.99
C THR A 43 12.72 -1.74 -20.56
N GLY A 44 12.24 -0.53 -20.28
CA GLY A 44 12.22 0.02 -18.93
C GLY A 44 11.21 -0.67 -18.03
N ARG A 45 10.00 -0.95 -18.55
CA ARG A 45 8.97 -1.75 -17.89
C ARG A 45 9.48 -3.13 -17.50
N GLU A 46 10.09 -3.82 -18.46
CA GLU A 46 10.63 -5.15 -18.21
C GLU A 46 11.78 -5.13 -17.18
N ALA A 47 12.68 -4.15 -17.26
CA ALA A 47 13.75 -3.99 -16.28
C ALA A 47 13.22 -3.75 -14.85
N ILE A 48 12.19 -2.90 -14.71
CA ILE A 48 11.52 -2.65 -13.43
C ILE A 48 10.87 -3.94 -12.91
N SER A 49 10.08 -4.62 -13.74
CA SER A 49 9.37 -5.85 -13.38
C SER A 49 10.34 -6.94 -12.91
N GLN A 50 11.45 -7.16 -13.63
CA GLN A 50 12.48 -8.13 -13.23
C GLN A 50 13.15 -7.78 -11.89
N CYS A 51 13.39 -6.49 -11.64
CA CYS A 51 13.94 -6.01 -10.38
C CYS A 51 12.97 -6.23 -9.20
N LEU A 52 11.70 -5.89 -9.38
CA LEU A 52 10.67 -6.05 -8.33
C LEU A 52 10.35 -7.53 -8.06
N ARG A 53 10.39 -8.39 -9.08
CA ARG A 53 10.11 -9.84 -8.96
C ARG A 53 11.33 -10.68 -8.59
N SER A 54 12.45 -10.05 -8.25
CA SER A 54 13.67 -10.78 -7.89
C SER A 54 13.49 -11.63 -6.62
N GLY A 55 14.11 -12.80 -6.58
CA GLY A 55 14.18 -13.62 -5.36
C GLY A 55 15.16 -13.10 -4.30
N SER A 56 16.03 -12.13 -4.66
CA SER A 56 17.05 -11.59 -3.75
C SER A 56 16.49 -10.43 -2.90
N PRO A 57 16.55 -10.51 -1.55
CA PRO A 57 16.12 -9.43 -0.68
C PRO A 57 16.85 -8.09 -0.94
N ALA A 58 18.15 -8.16 -1.27
CA ALA A 58 18.94 -6.96 -1.55
C ALA A 58 18.50 -6.26 -2.84
N VAL A 59 18.04 -7.03 -3.84
CA VAL A 59 17.52 -6.50 -5.09
C VAL A 59 16.14 -5.88 -4.86
N VAL A 60 15.20 -6.60 -4.24
CA VAL A 60 13.82 -6.12 -4.07
C VAL A 60 13.77 -4.88 -3.17
N ASP A 61 14.46 -4.86 -2.02
CA ASP A 61 14.48 -3.68 -1.14
C ASP A 61 15.00 -2.43 -1.87
N GLN A 62 16.13 -2.56 -2.57
CA GLN A 62 16.70 -1.42 -3.31
C GLN A 62 15.81 -1.00 -4.48
N SER A 63 15.18 -1.96 -5.16
CA SER A 63 14.32 -1.69 -6.31
C SER A 63 13.07 -0.94 -5.90
N VAL A 64 12.42 -1.35 -4.80
CA VAL A 64 11.26 -0.66 -4.23
C VAL A 64 11.59 0.78 -3.86
N ARG A 65 12.75 1.02 -3.24
CA ARG A 65 13.21 2.38 -2.89
C ARG A 65 13.41 3.26 -4.12
N GLU A 66 14.16 2.78 -5.11
CA GLU A 66 14.41 3.55 -6.33
C GLU A 66 13.15 3.72 -7.17
N PHE A 67 12.24 2.74 -7.17
CA PHE A 67 10.94 2.84 -7.82
C PHE A 67 10.07 3.93 -7.21
N CYS A 68 9.97 3.97 -5.87
CA CYS A 68 9.28 5.07 -5.18
C CYS A 68 9.94 6.42 -5.49
N ARG A 69 11.27 6.46 -5.61
CA ARG A 69 12.00 7.69 -5.99
C ARG A 69 11.66 8.16 -7.41
N LEU A 70 11.43 7.26 -8.38
CA LEU A 70 10.94 7.67 -9.72
C LEU A 70 9.62 8.43 -9.64
N VAL A 71 8.70 8.02 -8.75
CA VAL A 71 7.43 8.74 -8.53
C VAL A 71 7.68 10.10 -7.88
N LEU A 72 8.56 10.17 -6.88
CA LEU A 72 8.93 11.42 -6.22
C LEU A 72 9.54 12.44 -7.19
N ASP A 73 10.40 11.95 -8.09
CA ASP A 73 11.07 12.77 -9.12
C ASP A 73 10.15 13.09 -10.32
N SER A 74 8.86 12.72 -10.25
CA SER A 74 7.87 12.88 -11.33
C SER A 74 8.30 12.23 -12.65
N ARG A 75 9.10 11.16 -12.58
CA ARG A 75 9.53 10.34 -13.73
C ARG A 75 8.62 9.15 -13.99
N LEU A 76 7.73 8.86 -13.04
CA LEU A 76 6.75 7.80 -13.15
C LEU A 76 5.42 8.29 -12.58
N ASP A 77 4.34 8.11 -13.35
CA ASP A 77 3.00 8.44 -12.89
C ASP A 77 2.60 7.59 -11.67
N LEU A 78 1.89 8.22 -10.72
CA LEU A 78 1.48 7.58 -9.47
C LEU A 78 0.51 6.42 -9.71
N SER A 79 -0.47 6.58 -10.60
CA SER A 79 -1.46 5.55 -10.86
C SER A 79 -0.81 4.31 -11.46
N ARG A 80 0.11 4.53 -12.40
CA ARG A 80 0.95 3.48 -12.97
C ARG A 80 1.83 2.81 -11.91
N ALA A 81 2.44 3.58 -11.03
CA ALA A 81 3.30 3.06 -9.97
C ALA A 81 2.56 2.18 -8.96
N LEU A 82 1.35 2.59 -8.57
CA LEU A 82 0.47 1.79 -7.70
C LEU A 82 0.09 0.46 -8.36
N LEU A 83 -0.19 0.45 -9.66
CA LEU A 83 -0.51 -0.78 -10.39
C LEU A 83 0.69 -1.75 -10.46
N GLU A 84 1.88 -1.23 -10.75
CA GLU A 84 3.10 -2.04 -10.85
C GLU A 84 3.44 -2.69 -9.49
N LEU A 85 3.39 -1.91 -8.39
CA LEU A 85 3.63 -2.45 -7.05
C LEU A 85 2.54 -3.41 -6.60
N GLN A 86 1.28 -3.19 -6.99
CA GLN A 86 0.19 -4.11 -6.71
C GLN A 86 0.41 -5.45 -7.43
N SER A 87 0.79 -5.42 -8.72
CA SER A 87 1.13 -6.64 -9.47
C SER A 87 2.34 -7.36 -8.85
N ALA A 88 3.36 -6.62 -8.42
CA ALA A 88 4.52 -7.20 -7.76
C ALA A 88 4.15 -7.84 -6.41
N LEU A 89 3.28 -7.19 -5.61
CA LEU A 89 2.78 -7.72 -4.35
C LEU A 89 2.07 -9.07 -4.52
N GLU A 90 1.21 -9.18 -5.53
CA GLU A 90 0.42 -10.39 -5.81
C GLU A 90 1.31 -11.58 -6.20
N GLY A 91 2.41 -11.33 -6.92
CA GLY A 91 3.35 -12.35 -7.37
C GLY A 91 4.54 -12.62 -6.44
N SER A 92 4.70 -11.90 -5.32
CA SER A 92 5.90 -11.98 -4.50
C SER A 92 5.89 -13.15 -3.50
N ASP A 93 7.08 -13.59 -3.10
CA ASP A 93 7.28 -14.41 -1.90
C ASP A 93 6.70 -13.73 -0.64
N ALA A 94 6.15 -14.51 0.29
CA ALA A 94 5.58 -14.07 1.55
C ALA A 94 6.54 -13.19 2.38
N LYS A 95 7.86 -13.44 2.31
CA LYS A 95 8.85 -12.63 3.03
C LYS A 95 8.93 -11.17 2.55
N PHE A 96 8.45 -10.89 1.33
CA PHE A 96 8.47 -9.55 0.74
C PHE A 96 7.13 -8.81 0.86
N VAL A 97 6.06 -9.46 1.35
CA VAL A 97 4.72 -8.85 1.49
C VAL A 97 4.82 -7.49 2.18
N GLY A 98 5.42 -7.46 3.37
CA GLY A 98 5.49 -6.25 4.18
C GLY A 98 6.23 -5.12 3.50
N LEU A 99 7.25 -5.43 2.68
CA LEU A 99 7.99 -4.42 1.91
C LEU A 99 7.10 -3.76 0.85
N PHE A 100 6.33 -4.56 0.10
CA PHE A 100 5.42 -4.03 -0.92
C PHE A 100 4.25 -3.26 -0.30
N VAL A 101 3.67 -3.75 0.81
CA VAL A 101 2.61 -3.03 1.53
C VAL A 101 3.12 -1.68 2.06
N LYS A 102 4.35 -1.62 2.59
CA LYS A 102 5.01 -0.35 2.98
C LYS A 102 5.16 0.61 1.82
N ALA A 103 5.59 0.11 0.66
CA ALA A 103 5.78 0.92 -0.54
C ALA A 103 4.45 1.47 -1.09
N LEU A 104 3.40 0.63 -1.14
CA LEU A 104 2.05 1.05 -1.51
C LEU A 104 1.52 2.09 -0.52
N GLY A 105 1.65 1.86 0.79
CA GLY A 105 1.28 2.83 1.82
C GLY A 105 2.02 4.15 1.69
N PHE A 106 3.31 4.11 1.34
CA PHE A 106 4.11 5.31 1.05
C PHE A 106 3.58 6.07 -0.17
N LEU A 107 3.34 5.41 -1.30
CA LEU A 107 2.81 6.06 -2.50
C LEU A 107 1.41 6.62 -2.28
N VAL A 108 0.57 5.95 -1.49
CA VAL A 108 -0.76 6.45 -1.11
C VAL A 108 -0.66 7.77 -0.33
N ARG A 109 0.28 7.87 0.63
CA ARG A 109 0.53 9.14 1.35
C ARG A 109 0.99 10.23 0.40
N VAL A 110 2.00 9.95 -0.42
CA VAL A 110 2.51 10.91 -1.43
C VAL A 110 1.41 11.38 -2.36
N GLY A 111 0.55 10.47 -2.83
CA GLY A 111 -0.58 10.82 -3.69
C GLY A 111 -1.62 11.69 -3.01
N PHE A 112 -1.94 11.37 -1.76
CA PHE A 112 -2.88 12.16 -0.96
C PHE A 112 -2.36 13.58 -0.72
N GLU A 113 -1.07 13.74 -0.41
CA GLU A 113 -0.41 15.03 -0.26
C GLU A 113 -0.41 15.84 -1.56
N ARG A 114 -0.02 15.24 -2.68
CA ARG A 114 0.02 15.89 -4.00
C ARG A 114 -1.36 16.38 -4.46
N ASN A 115 -2.41 15.68 -4.06
CA ASN A 115 -3.78 16.05 -4.39
C ASN A 115 -4.45 16.93 -3.32
N HIS A 116 -3.68 17.46 -2.35
CA HIS A 116 -4.19 18.30 -1.26
C HIS A 116 -5.36 17.66 -0.50
N GLY A 117 -5.27 16.37 -0.21
CA GLY A 117 -6.32 15.60 0.47
C GLY A 117 -7.52 15.23 -0.40
N SER A 118 -7.51 15.60 -1.68
CA SER A 118 -8.55 15.19 -2.63
C SER A 118 -8.25 13.80 -3.18
N SER A 119 -9.12 12.84 -2.89
CA SER A 119 -9.10 11.53 -3.54
C SER A 119 -10.51 11.19 -3.99
N ARG A 120 -10.67 10.89 -5.28
CA ARG A 120 -11.90 10.32 -5.80
C ARG A 120 -11.56 9.04 -6.53
N PHE A 121 -12.26 7.98 -6.17
CA PHE A 121 -12.16 6.69 -6.81
C PHE A 121 -13.46 6.43 -7.56
N ALA A 122 -13.36 5.96 -8.80
CA ALA A 122 -14.56 5.61 -9.59
C ALA A 122 -15.37 4.47 -8.95
N SER A 123 -14.71 3.60 -8.16
CA SER A 123 -15.35 2.51 -7.42
C SER A 123 -14.55 2.16 -6.16
N ILE A 124 -15.17 1.41 -5.23
CA ILE A 124 -14.53 0.98 -3.97
C ILE A 124 -13.33 0.06 -4.26
N GLU A 125 -13.41 -0.77 -5.28
CA GLU A 125 -12.35 -1.70 -5.71
C GLU A 125 -11.11 -0.97 -6.22
N ASN A 126 -11.25 0.31 -6.60
CA ASN A 126 -10.13 1.14 -7.00
C ASN A 126 -9.39 1.79 -5.83
N HIS A 127 -9.93 1.70 -4.61
CA HIS A 127 -9.26 2.21 -3.42
C HIS A 127 -7.98 1.40 -3.13
N PRO A 128 -6.80 2.05 -2.96
CA PRO A 128 -5.53 1.34 -2.89
C PRO A 128 -5.43 0.38 -1.69
N PHE A 129 -5.93 0.76 -0.50
CA PHE A 129 -5.96 -0.16 0.64
C PHE A 129 -6.96 -1.32 0.47
N VAL A 130 -8.01 -1.14 -0.35
CA VAL A 130 -8.96 -2.23 -0.67
C VAL A 130 -8.28 -3.23 -1.61
N LYS A 131 -7.54 -2.75 -2.61
CA LYS A 131 -6.72 -3.61 -3.50
C LYS A 131 -5.67 -4.39 -2.71
N VAL A 132 -4.95 -3.72 -1.81
CA VAL A 132 -3.96 -4.40 -0.94
C VAL A 132 -4.65 -5.47 -0.10
N LEU A 133 -5.71 -5.15 0.63
CA LEU A 133 -6.42 -6.10 1.49
C LEU A 133 -6.98 -7.29 0.70
N SER A 134 -7.40 -7.08 -0.54
CA SER A 134 -7.98 -8.11 -1.39
C SER A 134 -6.95 -9.01 -2.08
N SER A 135 -5.66 -8.66 -2.04
CA SER A 135 -4.61 -9.43 -2.72
C SER A 135 -4.32 -10.77 -2.05
N ARG A 136 -4.03 -10.77 -0.74
CA ARG A 136 -3.72 -11.97 0.05
C ARG A 136 -3.77 -11.67 1.55
N THR A 137 -3.76 -12.69 2.40
CA THR A 137 -4.00 -12.54 3.85
C THR A 137 -2.80 -11.95 4.61
N GLU A 138 -1.58 -12.20 4.15
CA GLU A 138 -0.33 -11.77 4.79
C GLU A 138 -0.14 -10.25 4.83
N VAL A 139 -0.91 -9.51 4.03
CA VAL A 139 -0.86 -8.03 3.99
C VAL A 139 -1.43 -7.39 5.26
N GLN A 140 -2.29 -8.11 5.98
CA GLN A 140 -3.17 -7.54 7.00
C GLN A 140 -2.42 -6.79 8.10
N SER A 141 -1.37 -7.39 8.67
CA SER A 141 -0.63 -6.81 9.78
C SER A 141 0.07 -5.51 9.39
N GLU A 142 0.76 -5.50 8.25
CA GLU A 142 1.44 -4.31 7.75
C GLU A 142 0.44 -3.26 7.25
N LEU A 143 -0.70 -3.68 6.68
CA LEU A 143 -1.72 -2.74 6.21
C LEU A 143 -2.31 -1.93 7.35
N VAL A 144 -2.55 -2.53 8.53
CA VAL A 144 -2.95 -1.77 9.73
C VAL A 144 -1.93 -0.67 10.04
N GLN A 145 -0.63 -1.00 10.03
CA GLN A 145 0.43 -0.02 10.27
C GLN A 145 0.44 1.10 9.23
N GLN A 146 0.22 0.77 7.94
CA GLN A 146 0.16 1.78 6.89
C GLN A 146 -1.06 2.70 7.01
N VAL A 147 -2.20 2.22 7.55
CA VAL A 147 -3.36 3.07 7.85
C VAL A 147 -3.04 4.04 8.99
N LEU A 148 -2.38 3.59 10.07
CA LEU A 148 -1.97 4.46 11.17
C LEU A 148 -0.95 5.51 10.73
N LEU A 149 0.02 5.12 9.90
CA LEU A 149 0.98 6.04 9.30
C LEU A 149 0.28 7.05 8.38
N PHE A 150 -0.73 6.63 7.63
CA PHE A 150 -1.53 7.54 6.81
C PHE A 150 -2.26 8.59 7.65
N LEU A 151 -2.92 8.17 8.74
CA LEU A 151 -3.57 9.08 9.71
C LEU A 151 -2.56 10.07 10.31
N GLY A 152 -1.47 9.56 10.89
CA GLY A 152 -0.50 10.38 11.60
C GLY A 152 0.30 11.33 10.71
N HIS A 153 0.63 10.92 9.49
CA HIS A 153 1.41 11.74 8.56
C HIS A 153 0.57 12.86 7.94
N ASN A 154 -0.65 12.54 7.50
CA ASN A 154 -1.50 13.46 6.76
C ASN A 154 -2.36 14.37 7.64
N ARG A 155 -2.33 14.23 8.98
CA ARG A 155 -3.17 14.99 9.91
C ARG A 155 -3.22 16.50 9.66
N ARG A 156 -2.13 17.09 9.15
CA ARG A 156 -2.03 18.52 8.81
C ARG A 156 -2.90 18.94 7.62
N LEU A 157 -3.29 17.99 6.77
CA LEU A 157 -4.15 18.21 5.60
C LEU A 157 -5.64 18.19 5.94
N GLY A 158 -5.99 17.89 7.20
CA GLY A 158 -7.36 17.83 7.68
C GLY A 158 -7.83 16.40 7.94
N THR A 159 -8.36 16.17 9.14
CA THR A 159 -8.83 14.85 9.57
C THR A 159 -10.11 14.43 8.84
N VAL A 160 -10.90 15.38 8.33
CA VAL A 160 -12.14 15.09 7.60
C VAL A 160 -11.83 14.44 6.25
N GLU A 161 -10.88 15.00 5.51
CA GLU A 161 -10.40 14.53 4.22
C GLU A 161 -9.81 13.12 4.36
N ILE A 162 -9.03 12.89 5.41
CA ILE A 162 -8.49 11.57 5.75
C ILE A 162 -9.63 10.57 6.03
N CYS A 163 -10.66 10.99 6.77
CA CYS A 163 -11.81 10.14 7.07
C CYS A 163 -12.61 9.79 5.81
N GLU A 164 -12.81 10.76 4.92
CA GLU A 164 -13.47 10.53 3.63
C GLU A 164 -12.65 9.60 2.73
N PHE A 165 -11.32 9.74 2.71
CA PHE A 165 -10.43 8.79 2.04
C PHE A 165 -10.58 7.37 2.59
N LEU A 166 -10.54 7.20 3.92
CA LEU A 166 -10.55 5.89 4.57
C LEU A 166 -11.93 5.21 4.59
N ARG A 167 -13.02 5.97 4.47
CA ARG A 167 -14.39 5.46 4.60
C ARG A 167 -14.71 4.26 3.70
N PRO A 168 -14.40 4.27 2.39
CA PRO A 168 -14.64 3.11 1.52
C PRO A 168 -13.89 1.86 1.98
N PHE A 169 -12.64 2.03 2.41
CA PHE A 169 -11.81 0.93 2.92
C PHE A 169 -12.32 0.36 4.24
N LEU A 170 -12.75 1.20 5.18
CA LEU A 170 -13.32 0.76 6.45
C LEU A 170 -14.66 0.05 6.25
N ASN A 171 -15.54 0.62 5.41
CA ASN A 171 -16.80 -0.04 5.06
C ASN A 171 -16.53 -1.41 4.44
N PHE A 172 -15.63 -1.51 3.47
CA PHE A 172 -15.24 -2.78 2.86
C PHE A 172 -14.71 -3.78 3.89
N SER A 173 -13.83 -3.34 4.79
CA SER A 173 -13.21 -4.19 5.81
C SER A 173 -14.21 -4.68 6.86
N ILE A 174 -15.13 -3.82 7.30
CA ILE A 174 -16.09 -4.10 8.37
C ILE A 174 -17.29 -4.89 7.84
N LEU A 175 -17.83 -4.55 6.67
CA LEU A 175 -18.95 -5.26 6.07
C LEU A 175 -18.60 -6.70 5.68
N ARG A 176 -17.32 -7.00 5.44
CA ARG A 176 -16.85 -8.38 5.23
C ARG A 176 -16.78 -9.21 6.51
N MET A 177 -16.80 -8.60 7.71
CA MET A 177 -16.67 -9.33 8.99
C MET A 177 -17.64 -10.51 9.17
N PRO A 178 -18.94 -10.42 8.83
CA PRO A 178 -19.90 -11.49 9.07
C PRO A 178 -19.78 -12.66 8.10
N PHE A 179 -19.19 -12.43 6.92
CA PHE A 179 -19.22 -13.35 5.78
C PHE A 179 -17.86 -14.02 5.51
N SER A 180 -16.85 -13.74 6.33
CA SER A 180 -15.46 -14.11 6.06
C SER A 180 -14.87 -14.98 7.16
N ASN A 181 -13.84 -15.76 6.80
CA ASN A 181 -13.07 -16.60 7.71
C ASN A 181 -12.53 -15.80 8.91
N SER A 182 -12.21 -16.49 10.02
CA SER A 182 -11.75 -15.89 11.29
C SER A 182 -10.63 -14.85 11.16
N SER A 183 -9.76 -14.95 10.15
CA SER A 183 -8.71 -13.95 9.88
C SER A 183 -9.26 -12.57 9.51
N SER A 184 -10.34 -12.48 8.74
CA SER A 184 -10.90 -11.18 8.30
C SER A 184 -11.59 -10.43 9.45
N SER A 185 -12.26 -11.15 10.34
CA SER A 185 -12.86 -10.55 11.54
C SER A 185 -11.80 -10.11 12.54
N LEU A 186 -10.70 -10.87 12.70
CA LEU A 186 -9.53 -10.46 13.48
C LEU A 186 -8.88 -9.20 12.93
N PHE A 187 -8.68 -9.11 11.61
CA PHE A 187 -8.14 -7.92 10.96
C PHE A 187 -8.98 -6.68 11.25
N ALA A 188 -10.30 -6.74 11.02
CA ALA A 188 -11.18 -5.60 11.24
C ALA A 188 -11.17 -5.15 12.72
N ARG A 189 -11.17 -6.09 13.67
CA ARG A 189 -11.03 -5.78 15.10
C ARG A 189 -9.68 -5.12 15.42
N GLN A 190 -8.58 -5.64 14.87
CA GLN A 190 -7.25 -5.05 15.05
C GLN A 190 -7.18 -3.64 14.47
N LEU A 191 -7.76 -3.42 13.29
CA LEU A 191 -7.82 -2.11 12.64
C LEU A 191 -8.60 -1.10 13.48
N ILE A 192 -9.81 -1.47 13.94
CA ILE A 192 -10.64 -0.61 14.81
C ILE A 192 -9.91 -0.28 16.11
N SER A 193 -9.36 -1.30 16.78
CA SER A 193 -8.63 -1.11 18.04
C SER A 193 -7.40 -0.20 17.86
N SER A 194 -6.66 -0.38 16.78
CA SER A 194 -5.47 0.43 16.49
C SER A 194 -5.84 1.88 16.18
N MET A 195 -6.91 2.12 15.42
CA MET A 195 -7.41 3.48 15.15
C MET A 195 -7.97 4.14 16.41
N ALA A 196 -8.64 3.39 17.28
CA ALA A 196 -9.09 3.90 18.57
C ALA A 196 -7.90 4.29 19.48
N SER A 197 -6.85 3.46 19.50
CA SER A 197 -5.60 3.77 20.21
C SER A 197 -4.90 5.03 19.65
N PHE A 198 -4.93 5.22 18.34
CA PHE A 198 -4.46 6.44 17.70
C PHE A 198 -5.22 7.67 18.22
N CYS A 199 -6.56 7.61 18.32
CA CYS A 199 -7.37 8.70 18.89
C CYS A 199 -6.97 9.06 20.33
N CYS A 200 -6.57 8.07 21.15
CA CYS A 200 -6.09 8.35 22.51
C CYS A 200 -4.75 9.10 22.53
N SER A 201 -3.92 8.92 21.50
CA SER A 201 -2.63 9.61 21.36
C SER A 201 -2.77 11.01 20.74
N PHE A 202 -3.86 11.25 20.01
CA PHE A 202 -4.13 12.45 19.22
C PHE A 202 -5.58 12.93 19.45
N PRO A 203 -5.86 13.55 20.62
CA PRO A 203 -7.24 13.88 21.02
C PRO A 203 -7.91 14.92 20.12
N ASP A 204 -7.14 15.86 19.57
CA ASP A 204 -7.67 16.93 18.70
C ASP A 204 -8.22 16.35 17.38
N GLU A 205 -7.62 15.26 16.90
CA GLU A 205 -8.04 14.53 15.70
C GLU A 205 -9.02 13.37 16.00
N ALA A 206 -9.35 13.11 17.27
CA ALA A 206 -10.10 11.92 17.67
C ALA A 206 -11.56 11.93 17.21
N ILE A 207 -12.24 13.08 17.30
CA ILE A 207 -13.70 13.15 17.07
C ILE A 207 -14.09 12.69 15.65
N PRO A 208 -13.46 13.18 14.56
CA PRO A 208 -13.81 12.73 13.21
C PRO A 208 -13.55 11.23 13.00
N VAL A 209 -12.44 10.71 13.52
CA VAL A 209 -12.08 9.29 13.39
C VAL A 209 -13.05 8.40 14.16
N LEU A 210 -13.43 8.78 15.38
CA LEU A 210 -14.44 8.05 16.16
C LEU A 210 -15.80 8.08 15.48
N LYS A 211 -16.22 9.23 14.93
CA LYS A 211 -17.46 9.35 14.16
C LYS A 211 -17.45 8.42 12.94
N LEU A 212 -16.32 8.33 12.23
CA LEU A 212 -16.14 7.40 11.11
C LEU A 212 -16.31 5.94 11.56
N LEU A 213 -15.59 5.53 12.60
CA LEU A 213 -15.67 4.15 13.13
C LEU A 213 -17.10 3.78 13.57
N ILE A 214 -17.75 4.66 14.35
CA ILE A 214 -19.15 4.47 14.78
C ILE A 214 -20.08 4.37 13.56
N GLY A 215 -19.88 5.21 12.55
CA GLY A 215 -20.65 5.19 11.31
C GLY A 215 -20.53 3.88 10.53
N CYS A 216 -19.33 3.31 10.44
CA CYS A 216 -19.11 2.02 9.79
C CYS A 216 -19.76 0.86 10.56
N LEU A 217 -19.74 0.90 11.90
CA LEU A 217 -20.31 -0.16 12.75
C LEU A 217 -21.84 -0.25 12.70
N LYS A 218 -22.55 0.83 12.32
CA LYS A 218 -24.01 0.80 12.14
C LYS A 218 -24.50 -0.24 11.13
N HIS A 219 -23.63 -0.69 10.24
CA HIS A 219 -23.96 -1.63 9.18
C HIS A 219 -23.56 -3.07 9.50
N VAL A 220 -23.02 -3.32 10.70
CA VAL A 220 -22.72 -4.68 11.15
C VAL A 220 -24.04 -5.33 11.59
N PRO A 221 -24.44 -6.48 11.01
CA PRO A 221 -25.63 -7.18 11.49
C PRO A 221 -25.43 -7.55 12.97
N HIS A 222 -26.31 -7.04 13.82
CA HIS A 222 -26.40 -7.43 15.21
C HIS A 222 -26.85 -8.89 15.27
N ASN A 223 -25.90 -9.82 15.41
CA ASN A 223 -26.21 -11.14 15.94
C ASN A 223 -26.44 -10.98 17.45
N ASN A 224 -27.56 -10.36 17.84
CA ASN A 224 -28.07 -10.50 19.19
C ASN A 224 -28.60 -11.94 19.30
N SER A 225 -27.70 -12.89 19.57
CA SER A 225 -28.06 -14.10 20.29
C SER A 225 -28.21 -13.77 21.78
N ASP A 226 -28.98 -12.74 22.10
CA ASP A 226 -29.61 -12.62 23.41
C ASP A 226 -30.88 -13.46 23.30
N VAL A 227 -30.68 -14.78 23.35
CA VAL A 227 -31.77 -15.68 23.72
C VAL A 227 -32.17 -15.23 25.12
N SER A 228 -33.37 -14.67 25.20
CA SER A 228 -34.13 -14.44 26.41
C SER A 228 -34.05 -15.67 27.34
N VAL A 229 -33.14 -15.65 28.31
CA VAL A 229 -33.21 -16.52 29.48
C VAL A 229 -33.92 -15.73 30.56
N PHE A 230 -35.24 -15.54 30.40
CA PHE A 230 -36.22 -15.34 31.47
C PHE A 230 -37.61 -15.52 30.85
N ALA A 231 -38.09 -16.76 30.90
CA ALA A 231 -39.50 -17.15 30.88
C ALA A 231 -39.64 -18.38 31.78
#